data_AF-A0A8B6H5A3-F1
#
_entry.id   AF-A0A8B6H5A3-F1
#
_cell.length_a   1.000
_cell.length_b   1.000
_cell.length_c   1.000
_cell.angle_alpha   90.00
_cell.angle_beta   90.00
_cell.angle_gamma   90.00
#
_symmetry.space_group_name_H-M   'P 1'
#
loop_
_entity.id
_entity.type
_entity.pdbx_description
1 polymer ?
#
loop_
_entity_poly.entity_id
_entity_poly.type
_entity_poly.pdbx_seq_one_letter_code
_entity_poly.pdbx_strand_id
1 'polypeptide(L)'
;PRNQINQRTSFLDLSVAYGNTLSGQADLRENGTVKKRWKITNGYSSPTRPQVICKRASTCRFAHTNRNDVMSHLREEDEVWITAFVPNLSSGDNRPAEVPMFTVIHIIFLREHNNIEERLRSLGYSDGEQLYQEAKKILTGIYQHIIYTEYLPVILGDQGMDMFGLRSTPSGFNTQYNPSINAANRNSFEAAAYRFGHSFVGS
;
A
#
# COMPACT_ATOMS: atom_id res chain seq x y z
N PRO A 1 -22.22 -9.17 25.92
CA PRO A 1 -20.82 -8.70 25.82
C PRO A 1 -20.63 -7.78 24.60
N ARG A 2 -19.80 -6.74 24.68
CA ARG A 2 -19.57 -5.77 23.60
C ARG A 2 -18.37 -6.19 22.74
N ASN A 3 -18.51 -6.14 21.42
CA ASN A 3 -17.46 -6.46 20.44
C ASN A 3 -17.22 -5.29 19.46
N GLN A 4 -16.04 -5.27 18.84
CA GLN A 4 -15.62 -4.31 17.81
C GLN A 4 -15.69 -4.95 16.40
N ILE A 5 -15.80 -4.10 15.38
CA ILE A 5 -15.92 -4.50 13.97
C ILE A 5 -14.58 -4.30 13.26
N ASN A 6 -14.13 -5.30 12.50
CA ASN A 6 -13.04 -5.14 11.53
C ASN A 6 -13.61 -4.63 10.19
N GLN A 7 -13.08 -3.50 9.71
CA GLN A 7 -13.50 -2.85 8.46
C GLN A 7 -12.71 -3.32 7.23
N ARG A 8 -11.85 -4.32 7.38
CA ARG A 8 -10.90 -4.77 6.36
C ARG A 8 -10.96 -6.26 6.14
N THR A 9 -10.46 -6.69 4.99
CA THR A 9 -10.20 -8.11 4.76
C THR A 9 -9.17 -8.59 5.79
N SER A 10 -9.40 -9.77 6.37
CA SER A 10 -8.43 -10.40 7.28
C SER A 10 -7.32 -11.13 6.53
N PHE A 11 -7.49 -11.34 5.22
CA PHE A 11 -6.50 -11.97 4.37
C PHE A 11 -5.31 -11.05 4.10
N LEU A 12 -4.15 -11.65 3.87
CA LEU A 12 -2.97 -10.95 3.36
C LEU A 12 -3.10 -10.75 1.85
N ASP A 13 -4.05 -9.91 1.44
CA ASP A 13 -4.45 -9.71 0.04
C ASP A 13 -4.07 -8.33 -0.53
N LEU A 14 -3.22 -7.61 0.22
CA LEU A 14 -2.81 -6.24 -0.07
C LEU A 14 -4.01 -5.26 -0.20
N SER A 15 -5.10 -5.50 0.52
CA SER A 15 -6.26 -4.60 0.59
C SER A 15 -5.91 -3.20 1.10
N VAL A 16 -4.79 -3.02 1.78
CA VAL A 16 -4.23 -1.71 2.11
C VAL A 16 -3.91 -0.87 0.86
N ALA A 17 -3.54 -1.50 -0.25
CA ALA A 17 -3.29 -0.83 -1.52
C ALA A 17 -4.55 -0.81 -2.40
N TYR A 18 -5.28 -1.93 -2.47
CA TYR A 18 -6.39 -2.11 -3.41
C TYR A 18 -7.76 -1.72 -2.89
N GLY A 19 -7.97 -1.67 -1.58
CA GLY A 19 -9.26 -1.36 -0.96
C GLY A 19 -10.08 -2.58 -0.57
N ASN A 20 -10.97 -2.37 0.39
CA ASN A 20 -11.75 -3.41 1.07
C ASN A 20 -13.19 -3.53 0.57
N THR A 21 -13.63 -2.61 -0.29
CA THR A 21 -14.98 -2.58 -0.87
C THR A 21 -14.90 -2.47 -2.39
N LEU A 22 -15.94 -2.93 -3.09
CA LEU A 22 -16.00 -2.83 -4.55
C LEU A 22 -15.97 -1.37 -5.02
N SER A 23 -16.68 -0.48 -4.33
CA SER A 23 -16.65 0.97 -4.62
C SER A 23 -15.25 1.55 -4.43
N GLY A 24 -14.59 1.24 -3.30
CA GLY A 24 -13.23 1.73 -3.03
C GLY A 24 -12.21 1.20 -4.03
N GLN A 25 -12.33 -0.08 -4.43
CA GLN A 25 -11.50 -0.65 -5.49
C GLN A 25 -11.72 0.07 -6.84
N ALA A 26 -12.97 0.38 -7.21
CA ALA A 26 -13.28 1.11 -8.43
C ALA A 26 -12.73 2.54 -8.41
N ASP A 27 -12.81 3.24 -7.27
CA ASP A 27 -12.29 4.60 -7.11
C ASP A 27 -10.77 4.68 -7.26
N LEU A 28 -10.06 3.57 -7.08
CA LEU A 28 -8.61 3.43 -7.23
C LEU A 28 -8.19 3.04 -8.65
N ARG A 29 -9.14 2.84 -9.57
CA ARG A 29 -8.91 2.38 -10.95
C ARG A 29 -9.25 3.46 -11.99
N GLU A 30 -8.65 3.34 -13.17
CA GLU A 30 -8.93 4.17 -14.35
C GLU A 30 -8.86 3.28 -15.60
N ASN A 31 -9.93 3.26 -16.40
CA ASN A 31 -10.07 2.45 -17.62
C ASN A 31 -9.74 0.95 -17.45
N GLY A 32 -10.20 0.34 -16.37
CA GLY A 32 -9.96 -1.08 -16.09
C GLY A 32 -8.57 -1.41 -15.54
N THR A 33 -7.63 -0.46 -15.50
CA THR A 33 -6.31 -0.63 -14.85
C THR A 33 -6.26 0.08 -13.50
N VAL A 34 -5.27 -0.23 -12.63
CA VAL A 34 -4.99 0.69 -11.51
C VAL A 34 -4.64 2.05 -12.10
N LYS A 35 -5.06 3.12 -11.42
CA LYS A 35 -4.66 4.48 -11.80
C LYS A 35 -3.13 4.54 -11.97
N LYS A 36 -2.67 4.77 -13.20
CA LYS A 36 -1.24 4.97 -13.52
C LYS A 36 -0.63 6.16 -12.76
N ARG A 37 -1.49 7.07 -12.28
CA ARG A 37 -1.16 8.29 -11.54
C ARG A 37 -2.18 8.51 -10.42
N TRP A 38 -1.73 8.85 -9.22
CA TRP A 38 -2.65 9.22 -8.13
C TRP A 38 -3.53 10.43 -8.54
N LYS A 39 -4.82 10.40 -8.22
CA LYS A 39 -5.68 11.59 -8.27
C LYS A 39 -5.27 12.50 -7.11
N ILE A 40 -4.37 13.45 -7.37
CA ILE A 40 -4.04 14.51 -6.42
C ILE A 40 -5.08 15.61 -6.60
N THR A 41 -5.74 16.04 -5.52
CA THR A 41 -6.62 17.21 -5.55
C THR A 41 -5.75 18.46 -5.78
N ASN A 42 -5.68 18.92 -7.05
CA ASN A 42 -4.84 20.03 -7.55
C ASN A 42 -3.33 19.70 -7.70
N GLY A 43 -2.96 18.65 -8.46
CA GLY A 43 -1.56 18.43 -8.85
C GLY A 43 -1.34 17.22 -9.77
N TYR A 44 -0.14 17.11 -10.36
CA TYR A 44 0.27 15.96 -11.16
C TYR A 44 1.27 15.10 -10.38
N SER A 45 1.10 13.77 -10.39
CA SER A 45 2.13 12.82 -10.01
C SER A 45 2.90 12.38 -11.27
N SER A 46 4.23 12.35 -11.16
CA SER A 46 5.08 11.76 -12.19
C SER A 46 5.05 10.23 -12.10
N PRO A 47 5.03 9.48 -13.22
CA PRO A 47 5.20 8.02 -13.22
C PRO A 47 6.52 7.59 -12.57
N THR A 48 7.56 8.41 -12.66
CA THR A 48 8.94 8.04 -12.30
C THR A 48 9.39 8.57 -10.93
N ARG A 49 8.73 9.57 -10.36
CA ARG A 49 9.09 10.14 -9.03
C ARG A 49 7.86 10.35 -8.14
N PRO A 50 7.93 10.03 -6.83
CA PRO A 50 6.89 10.37 -5.87
C PRO A 50 6.98 11.85 -5.49
N GLN A 51 6.98 12.68 -6.52
CA GLN A 51 7.00 14.13 -6.38
C GLN A 51 5.65 14.59 -6.91
N VAL A 52 4.93 15.34 -6.07
CA VAL A 52 3.90 16.23 -6.58
C VAL A 52 4.67 17.31 -7.34
N ILE A 53 4.57 17.30 -8.67
CA ILE A 53 5.12 18.39 -9.46
C ILE A 53 4.06 19.49 -9.46
N CYS A 54 4.21 20.43 -8.55
CA CYS A 54 3.48 21.69 -8.62
C CYS A 54 4.26 22.61 -9.56
N LYS A 55 3.66 22.97 -10.71
CA LYS A 55 4.28 23.93 -11.65
C LYS A 55 4.44 25.33 -11.04
N ARG A 56 3.74 25.64 -9.94
CA ARG A 56 3.80 26.91 -9.20
C ARG A 56 3.63 26.65 -7.72
N ALA A 57 4.39 27.33 -6.88
CA ALA A 57 4.29 27.24 -5.42
C ALA A 57 2.87 27.54 -4.89
N SER A 58 2.12 28.41 -5.58
CA SER A 58 0.72 28.75 -5.29
C SER A 58 -0.28 27.60 -5.47
N THR A 59 0.09 26.54 -6.20
CA THR A 59 -0.76 25.37 -6.46
C THR A 59 -0.48 24.19 -5.53
N CYS A 60 0.56 24.29 -4.69
CA CYS A 60 0.94 23.23 -3.75
C CYS A 60 0.18 23.36 -2.42
N ARG A 61 -0.37 22.23 -1.91
CA ARG A 61 -0.97 22.13 -0.57
C ARG A 61 0.01 21.46 0.39
N PHE A 62 0.29 22.16 1.50
CA PHE A 62 1.20 21.71 2.55
C PHE A 62 0.40 21.17 3.73
N ALA A 63 0.71 19.94 4.18
CA ALA A 63 0.00 19.33 5.30
C ALA A 63 0.60 19.69 6.68
N HIS A 64 1.86 20.10 6.75
CA HIS A 64 2.59 20.27 8.02
C HIS A 64 3.48 21.52 8.10
N THR A 65 3.33 22.48 7.20
CA THR A 65 4.08 23.74 7.24
C THR A 65 3.13 24.89 6.94
N ASN A 66 3.33 26.05 7.58
CA ASN A 66 2.59 27.24 7.25
C ASN A 66 2.90 27.62 5.79
N ARG A 67 1.86 27.72 4.96
CA ARG A 67 1.98 28.17 3.57
C ARG A 67 2.83 29.44 3.46
N ASN A 68 2.71 30.35 4.42
CA ASN A 68 3.44 31.61 4.41
C ASN A 68 4.96 31.45 4.67
N ASP A 69 5.39 30.43 5.42
CA ASP A 69 6.82 30.16 5.66
C ASP A 69 7.52 29.60 4.42
N VAL A 70 6.84 28.74 3.66
CA VAL A 70 7.39 28.18 2.42
C VAL A 70 7.36 29.21 1.31
N MET A 71 6.27 29.97 1.19
CA MET A 71 6.12 30.99 0.14
C MET A 71 6.99 32.22 0.35
N SER A 72 7.45 32.52 1.58
CA SER A 72 8.37 33.62 1.85
C SER A 72 9.79 33.38 1.32
N HIS A 73 10.13 32.12 1.01
CA HIS A 73 11.45 31.71 0.52
C HIS A 73 11.48 31.36 -0.98
N LEU A 74 10.34 31.47 -1.68
CA LEU A 74 10.17 31.04 -3.07
C LEU A 74 9.68 32.20 -3.94
N ARG A 75 10.28 32.41 -5.10
CA ARG A 75 9.79 33.35 -6.11
C ARG A 75 8.70 32.69 -6.95
N GLU A 76 7.80 33.49 -7.53
CA GLU A 76 6.61 33.01 -8.26
C GLU A 76 6.95 32.12 -9.48
N GLU A 77 8.17 32.25 -10.00
CA GLU A 77 8.69 31.52 -11.17
C GLU A 77 9.56 30.31 -10.81
N ASP A 78 9.81 30.06 -9.52
CA ASP A 78 10.67 28.94 -9.11
C ASP A 78 9.94 27.61 -9.30
N GLU A 79 10.55 26.69 -10.05
CA GLU A 79 10.15 25.28 -10.05
C GLU A 79 10.60 24.64 -8.73
N VAL A 80 9.64 24.37 -7.85
CA VAL A 80 9.95 23.87 -6.50
C VAL A 80 9.70 22.37 -6.42
N TRP A 81 10.79 21.62 -6.25
CA TRP A 81 10.77 20.19 -5.97
C TRP A 81 10.50 19.94 -4.49
N ILE A 82 9.31 20.30 -4.02
CA ILE A 82 8.93 19.97 -2.66
C ILE A 82 8.52 18.50 -2.66
N THR A 83 9.16 17.68 -1.83
CA THR A 83 8.59 16.43 -1.35
C THR A 83 7.39 16.78 -0.48
N ALA A 84 6.32 17.27 -1.11
CA ALA A 84 5.07 17.52 -0.44
C ALA A 84 4.53 16.14 -0.07
N PHE A 85 4.52 15.86 1.22
CA PHE A 85 3.62 14.88 1.81
C PHE A 85 2.29 15.02 1.09
N VAL A 86 1.89 13.99 0.33
CA VAL A 86 0.73 14.04 -0.56
C VAL A 86 -0.51 14.15 0.31
N PRO A 87 -1.07 15.35 0.56
CA PRO A 87 -2.27 15.45 1.34
C PRO A 87 -3.35 14.84 0.44
N ASN A 88 -3.95 13.74 0.86
CA ASN A 88 -4.90 12.93 0.08
C ASN A 88 -4.26 11.90 -0.87
N LEU A 89 -3.26 11.14 -0.38
CA LEU A 89 -2.93 9.86 -1.00
C LEU A 89 -4.15 8.92 -0.90
N SER A 90 -4.85 8.70 -2.01
CA SER A 90 -6.02 7.81 -2.07
C SER A 90 -5.56 6.37 -2.24
N SER A 91 -5.55 5.58 -1.17
CA SER A 91 -5.19 4.15 -1.19
C SER A 91 -6.35 3.28 -0.67
N GLY A 92 -6.16 1.97 -0.60
CA GLY A 92 -7.13 1.05 0.00
C GLY A 92 -7.31 1.22 1.51
N ASP A 93 -6.34 1.89 2.13
CA ASP A 93 -6.29 2.34 3.52
C ASP A 93 -6.60 3.85 3.61
N ASN A 94 -7.20 4.29 4.72
CA ASN A 94 -7.45 5.69 5.07
C ASN A 94 -6.28 6.39 5.79
N ARG A 95 -5.22 5.64 6.13
CA ARG A 95 -4.04 6.08 6.89
C ARG A 95 -2.71 6.00 6.13
N PRO A 96 -2.65 6.08 4.79
CA PRO A 96 -1.40 5.90 4.06
C PRO A 96 -0.41 7.07 4.28
N ALA A 97 -0.86 8.13 4.94
CA ALA A 97 -0.11 9.34 5.22
C ALA A 97 0.04 9.59 6.73
N GLU A 98 -0.14 8.61 7.62
CA GLU A 98 0.10 8.86 9.06
C GLU A 98 1.57 9.13 9.38
N VAL A 99 2.47 8.39 8.72
CA VAL A 99 3.92 8.65 8.77
C VAL A 99 4.51 8.53 7.36
N PRO A 100 5.55 9.32 7.01
CA PRO A 100 6.13 9.32 5.67
C PRO A 100 6.56 7.93 5.18
N MET A 101 7.04 7.07 6.08
CA MET A 101 7.46 5.71 5.74
C MET A 101 6.31 4.87 5.18
N PHE A 102 5.09 5.00 5.73
CA PHE A 102 3.93 4.29 5.19
C PHE A 102 3.59 4.76 3.79
N THR A 103 3.63 6.08 3.55
CA THR A 103 3.41 6.65 2.21
C THR A 103 4.36 6.06 1.18
N VAL A 104 5.64 5.90 1.52
CA VAL A 104 6.64 5.29 0.64
C VAL A 104 6.28 3.84 0.31
N ILE A 105 5.87 3.04 1.29
CA ILE A 105 5.48 1.64 1.08
C ILE A 105 4.26 1.53 0.14
N HIS A 106 3.22 2.35 0.35
CA HIS A 106 2.06 2.40 -0.55
C HIS A 106 2.47 2.76 -1.99
N ILE A 107 3.42 3.67 -2.16
CA ILE A 107 3.96 4.06 -3.48
C ILE A 107 4.73 2.91 -4.13
N ILE A 108 5.55 2.18 -3.37
CA ILE A 108 6.31 1.03 -3.89
C ILE A 108 5.36 -0.01 -4.47
N PHE A 109 4.33 -0.42 -3.72
CA PHE A 109 3.37 -1.41 -4.20
C PHE A 109 2.57 -0.93 -5.41
N LEU A 110 2.17 0.35 -5.46
CA LEU A 110 1.51 0.89 -6.64
C LEU A 110 2.40 0.81 -7.88
N ARG A 111 3.67 1.20 -7.74
CA ARG A 111 4.63 1.17 -8.86
C ARG A 111 4.88 -0.23 -9.34
N GLU A 112 5.01 -1.16 -8.41
CA GLU A 112 5.25 -2.56 -8.78
C GLU A 112 4.03 -3.16 -9.48
N HIS A 113 2.81 -2.80 -9.08
CA HIS A 113 1.61 -3.18 -9.83
C HIS A 113 1.67 -2.68 -11.29
N ASN A 114 2.00 -1.41 -11.52
CA ASN A 114 2.11 -0.85 -12.87
C ASN A 114 3.24 -1.51 -13.69
N ASN A 115 4.38 -1.80 -13.06
CA ASN A 115 5.49 -2.52 -13.68
C ASN A 115 5.07 -3.95 -14.08
N ILE A 116 4.31 -4.65 -13.23
CA ILE A 116 3.76 -5.97 -13.57
C ILE A 116 2.77 -5.87 -14.73
N GLU A 117 1.86 -4.88 -14.73
CA GLU A 117 0.95 -4.67 -15.86
C GLU A 117 1.71 -4.42 -17.18
N GLU A 118 2.78 -3.62 -17.16
CA GLU A 118 3.62 -3.37 -18.34
C GLU A 118 4.29 -4.65 -18.86
N ARG A 119 4.80 -5.49 -17.95
CA ARG A 119 5.35 -6.80 -18.31
C ARG A 119 4.28 -7.73 -18.88
N LEU A 120 3.09 -7.79 -18.28
CA LEU A 120 1.98 -8.59 -18.81
C LEU A 120 1.56 -8.10 -20.20
N ARG A 121 1.53 -6.79 -20.45
CA ARG A 121 1.27 -6.23 -21.80
C ARG A 121 2.31 -6.70 -22.81
N SER A 122 3.59 -6.76 -22.43
CA SER A 122 4.64 -7.27 -23.30
C SER A 122 4.48 -8.76 -23.66
N LEU A 123 3.74 -9.52 -22.84
CA LEU A 123 3.39 -10.93 -23.09
C LEU A 123 2.10 -11.09 -23.92
N GLY A 124 1.49 -9.99 -24.37
CA GLY A 124 0.30 -10.00 -25.24
C GLY A 124 -1.03 -9.78 -24.53
N TYR A 125 -1.03 -9.51 -23.21
CA TYR A 125 -2.26 -9.15 -22.50
C TYR A 125 -2.71 -7.74 -22.87
N SER A 126 -3.98 -7.58 -23.25
CA SER A 126 -4.54 -6.30 -23.71
C SER A 126 -5.77 -5.84 -22.93
N ASP A 127 -6.51 -6.77 -22.31
CA ASP A 127 -7.69 -6.49 -21.52
C ASP A 127 -7.33 -5.84 -20.17
N GLY A 128 -7.98 -4.70 -19.87
CA GLY A 128 -7.68 -3.91 -18.67
C GLY A 128 -8.01 -4.64 -17.38
N GLU A 129 -9.18 -5.29 -17.31
CA GLU A 129 -9.61 -6.03 -16.11
C GLU A 129 -8.68 -7.22 -15.84
N GLN A 130 -8.34 -7.98 -16.89
CA GLN A 130 -7.41 -9.10 -16.78
C GLN A 130 -6.03 -8.63 -16.30
N LEU A 131 -5.49 -7.54 -16.87
CA LEU A 131 -4.22 -6.97 -16.43
C LEU A 131 -4.24 -6.58 -14.95
N TYR A 132 -5.31 -5.90 -14.52
CA TYR A 132 -5.49 -5.51 -13.13
C TYR A 132 -5.52 -6.73 -12.19
N GLN A 133 -6.34 -7.73 -12.50
CA GLN A 133 -6.51 -8.91 -11.64
C GLN A 133 -5.24 -9.76 -11.58
N GLU A 134 -4.55 -9.97 -12.72
CA GLU A 134 -3.31 -10.74 -12.76
C GLU A 134 -2.16 -9.98 -12.05
N ALA A 135 -2.02 -8.67 -12.27
CA ALA A 135 -1.03 -7.87 -11.57
C ALA A 135 -1.30 -7.82 -10.05
N LYS A 136 -2.58 -7.68 -9.64
CA LYS A 136 -2.98 -7.77 -8.23
C LYS A 136 -2.65 -9.14 -7.63
N LYS A 137 -2.96 -10.22 -8.35
CA LYS A 137 -2.69 -11.60 -7.90
C LYS A 137 -1.19 -11.86 -7.71
N ILE A 138 -0.36 -11.45 -8.67
CA ILE A 138 1.10 -11.59 -8.58
C ILE A 138 1.64 -10.77 -7.40
N LEU A 139 1.24 -9.50 -7.29
CA LEU A 139 1.75 -8.63 -6.23
C LEU A 139 1.31 -9.08 -4.84
N THR A 140 0.09 -9.60 -4.70
CA THR A 140 -0.36 -10.24 -3.46
C THR A 140 0.49 -11.47 -3.10
N GLY A 141 0.88 -12.28 -4.08
CA GLY A 141 1.81 -13.39 -3.87
C GLY A 141 3.18 -12.93 -3.37
N ILE A 142 3.73 -11.85 -3.97
CA ILE A 142 4.98 -11.23 -3.53
C ILE A 142 4.85 -10.71 -2.08
N TYR A 143 3.74 -10.02 -1.77
CA TYR A 143 3.47 -9.49 -0.44
C TYR A 143 3.41 -10.61 0.61
N GLN A 144 2.69 -11.69 0.33
CA GLN A 144 2.63 -12.85 1.20
C GLN A 144 4.01 -13.50 1.38
N HIS A 145 4.79 -13.62 0.30
CA HIS A 145 6.14 -14.16 0.38
C HIS A 145 7.01 -13.35 1.34
N ILE A 146 7.10 -12.03 1.15
CA ILE A 146 7.86 -11.12 2.04
C ILE A 146 7.42 -11.30 3.51
N ILE A 147 6.12 -11.42 3.77
CA ILE A 147 5.63 -11.62 5.13
C ILE A 147 6.14 -12.92 5.74
N TYR A 148 5.98 -14.04 5.05
CA TYR A 148 6.31 -15.35 5.59
C TYR A 148 7.80 -15.68 5.58
N THR A 149 8.58 -15.10 4.68
CA THR A 149 10.01 -15.42 4.52
C THR A 149 10.95 -14.37 5.10
N GLU A 150 10.53 -13.10 5.21
CA GLU A 150 11.40 -12.02 5.69
C GLU A 150 10.88 -11.42 7.00
N TYR A 151 9.59 -11.11 7.10
CA TYR A 151 9.05 -10.42 8.26
C TYR A 151 8.82 -11.33 9.46
N LEU A 152 8.00 -12.39 9.31
CA LEU A 152 7.62 -13.26 10.41
C LEU A 152 8.82 -13.98 11.07
N PRO A 153 9.85 -14.45 10.34
CA PRO A 153 11.03 -15.04 10.97
C PRO A 153 11.77 -14.08 11.91
N VAL A 154 11.83 -12.80 11.55
CA VAL A 154 12.47 -11.78 12.39
C VAL A 154 11.66 -11.51 13.67
N ILE A 155 10.33 -11.54 13.58
CA ILE A 155 9.44 -11.26 14.72
C ILE A 155 9.29 -12.47 15.65
N LEU A 156 9.11 -13.67 15.09
CA LEU A 156 8.77 -14.88 15.84
C LEU A 156 10.00 -15.75 16.17
N GLY A 157 11.12 -15.52 15.48
CA GLY A 157 12.28 -16.41 15.52
C GLY A 157 12.01 -17.78 14.90
N ASP A 158 13.07 -18.58 14.77
CA ASP A 158 12.97 -19.92 14.17
C ASP A 158 12.01 -20.84 14.94
N GLN A 159 12.04 -20.79 16.28
CA GLN A 159 11.15 -21.60 17.13
C GLN A 159 9.68 -21.29 16.89
N GLY A 160 9.32 -20.01 16.77
CA GLY A 160 7.94 -19.61 16.50
C GLY A 160 7.50 -20.01 15.10
N MET A 161 8.37 -19.85 14.10
CA MET A 161 8.10 -20.30 12.73
C MET A 161 7.83 -21.80 12.64
N ASP A 162 8.61 -22.61 13.36
CA ASP A 162 8.48 -24.08 13.38
C ASP A 162 7.25 -24.52 14.16
N MET A 163 7.01 -23.93 15.34
CA MET A 163 5.87 -24.25 16.20
C MET A 163 4.52 -24.07 15.49
N PHE A 164 4.40 -23.01 14.66
CA PHE A 164 3.17 -22.71 13.94
C PHE A 164 3.19 -23.18 12.48
N GLY A 165 4.25 -23.86 12.03
CA GLY A 165 4.36 -24.38 10.66
C GLY A 165 4.29 -23.31 9.57
N LEU A 166 4.88 -22.12 9.82
CA LEU A 166 4.71 -20.93 8.97
C LEU A 166 5.74 -20.84 7.84
N ARG A 167 6.65 -21.81 7.71
CA ARG A 167 7.71 -21.76 6.69
C ARG A 167 7.14 -21.99 5.29
N SER A 168 7.50 -21.12 4.37
CA SER A 168 7.19 -21.29 2.95
C SER A 168 8.04 -22.40 2.33
N THR A 169 7.47 -23.16 1.40
CA THR A 169 8.23 -24.16 0.62
C THR A 169 9.09 -23.46 -0.43
N PRO A 170 10.35 -23.88 -0.67
CA PRO A 170 11.22 -23.24 -1.65
C PRO A 170 10.69 -23.27 -3.09
N SER A 171 9.82 -24.23 -3.41
CA SER A 171 9.21 -24.39 -4.73
C SER A 171 7.87 -25.11 -4.64
N GLY A 172 7.05 -24.96 -5.68
CA GLY A 172 5.77 -25.66 -5.81
C GLY A 172 4.61 -24.97 -5.08
N PHE A 173 3.49 -25.67 -4.97
CA PHE A 173 2.28 -25.18 -4.32
C PHE A 173 2.13 -25.81 -2.94
N ASN A 174 1.70 -25.03 -1.96
CA ASN A 174 1.28 -25.57 -0.67
C ASN A 174 -0.20 -25.97 -0.75
N THR A 175 -0.51 -27.24 -0.42
CA THR A 175 -1.88 -27.79 -0.43
C THR A 175 -2.59 -27.69 0.93
N GLN A 176 -2.03 -26.96 1.89
CA GLN A 176 -2.56 -26.85 3.27
C GLN A 176 -3.79 -25.94 3.41
N TYR A 177 -4.38 -25.47 2.30
CA TYR A 177 -5.63 -24.72 2.38
C TYR A 177 -6.73 -25.58 3.02
N ASN A 178 -7.29 -25.10 4.14
CA ASN A 178 -8.37 -25.76 4.85
C ASN A 178 -9.55 -24.79 4.99
N PRO A 179 -10.67 -25.03 4.27
CA PRO A 179 -11.83 -24.14 4.30
C PRO A 179 -12.58 -24.13 5.64
N SER A 180 -12.30 -25.09 6.54
CA SER A 180 -12.88 -25.14 7.88
C SER A 180 -12.18 -24.22 8.89
N ILE A 181 -11.05 -23.60 8.53
CA ILE A 181 -10.34 -22.66 9.39
C ILE A 181 -11.03 -21.29 9.31
N ASN A 182 -11.36 -20.73 10.48
CA ASN A 182 -11.85 -19.36 10.56
C ASN A 182 -10.70 -18.37 10.34
N ALA A 183 -10.72 -17.69 9.19
CA ALA A 183 -9.72 -16.70 8.81
C ALA A 183 -9.97 -15.30 9.40
N ALA A 184 -10.98 -15.11 10.25
CA ALA A 184 -11.27 -13.82 10.87
C ALA A 184 -10.19 -13.42 11.89
N ASN A 185 -9.88 -12.12 11.91
CA ASN A 185 -8.97 -11.56 12.90
C ASN A 185 -9.52 -11.71 14.32
N ARG A 186 -8.65 -12.03 15.27
CA ARG A 186 -8.99 -12.02 16.70
C ARG A 186 -8.92 -10.59 17.22
N ASN A 187 -9.91 -10.18 18.00
CA ASN A 187 -9.96 -8.85 18.61
C ASN A 187 -8.69 -8.52 19.42
N SER A 188 -8.20 -9.48 20.20
CA SER A 188 -6.98 -9.34 21.00
C SER A 188 -5.74 -9.06 20.14
N PHE A 189 -5.69 -9.58 18.91
CA PHE A 189 -4.60 -9.33 17.98
C PHE A 189 -4.60 -7.88 17.51
N GLU A 190 -5.76 -7.37 17.07
CA GLU A 190 -5.92 -6.00 16.55
C GLU A 190 -5.81 -4.93 17.65
N ALA A 191 -6.41 -5.20 18.81
CA ALA A 191 -6.51 -4.23 19.89
C ALA A 191 -5.19 -4.07 20.67
N ALA A 192 -4.40 -5.14 20.79
CA ALA A 192 -3.23 -5.17 21.67
C ALA A 192 -2.00 -5.81 21.01
N ALA A 193 -2.07 -7.10 20.66
CA ALA A 193 -0.84 -7.87 20.36
C ALA A 193 -0.04 -7.29 19.18
N TYR A 194 -0.70 -6.95 18.08
CA TYR A 194 -0.01 -6.43 16.89
C TYR A 194 0.45 -4.97 17.00
N ARG A 195 0.15 -4.30 18.13
CA ARG A 195 0.67 -2.96 18.43
C ARG A 195 2.08 -2.97 19.02
N PHE A 196 2.71 -4.14 19.18
CA PHE A 196 4.10 -4.25 19.61
C PHE A 196 5.07 -3.40 18.77
N GLY A 197 4.72 -3.13 17.50
CA GLY A 197 5.48 -2.24 16.61
C GLY A 197 5.65 -0.81 17.14
N HIS A 198 4.77 -0.32 18.01
CA HIS A 198 4.94 1.00 18.65
C HIS A 198 6.17 1.06 19.55
N SER A 199 6.68 -0.07 20.03
CA SER A 199 7.93 -0.12 20.80
C SER A 199 9.19 0.07 19.93
N PHE A 200 9.08 0.00 18.61
CA PHE A 200 10.21 0.22 17.68
C PHE A 200 10.33 1.67 17.20
N VAL A 201 9.34 2.51 17.49
CA VAL A 201 9.38 3.92 17.11
C VAL A 201 10.22 4.67 18.15
N GLY A 202 11.34 5.23 17.71
CA GLY A 202 12.20 6.05 18.56
C GLY A 202 11.47 7.31 19.05
N SER A 203 11.77 7.71 20.28
CA SER A 203 11.28 8.95 20.92
C SER A 203 11.85 10.20 20.28
#